data_AF-A0A8S3BW65-F1
#
_entry.id   AF-A0A8S3BW65-F1
#
_cell.length_a   1.000
_cell.length_b   1.000
_cell.length_c   1.000
_cell.angle_alpha   90.00
_cell.angle_beta   90.00
_cell.angle_gamma   90.00
#
_symmetry.space_group_name_H-M   'P 1'
#
loop_
_entity.id
_entity.type
_entity.pdbx_description
1 polymer ?
#
loop_
_entity_poly.entity_id
_entity_poly.type
_entity_poly.pdbx_seq_one_letter_code
_entity_poly.pdbx_strand_id
1 'polypeptide(L)'
;IEPICKTGFDPSRRRGQAYGIGEYFGITAAISHGYSQKSEPSASNLRMIIAFILQTDRVQMRPGFCYVVNNPIDWSAAFNLPVAVLTYGNNSSGDHASPFPDVTPTPIDQIPIKITWQPPFRWFWQRNGQTFEPYNDVINIMLEQYYENWKRGKGPSSLTTPPLIRYIDDMPQTYDIDFVKNIQKNTQTGFRRRLERRHLEQEQLETSRNWFFLNEHHVWMAYESMIQQAIETAFQAYSSGIGESSVVIRFPGRPEQYELDFVNGRQTNKSSGEVRIIERK
;
A
#
# COMPACT_ATOMS: atom_id res chain seq x y z
N ILE A 1 -2.78 -6.97 29.86
CA ILE A 1 -2.36 -6.21 28.66
C ILE A 1 -1.70 -4.88 29.01
N GLU A 2 -2.29 -4.08 29.91
CA GLU A 2 -1.77 -2.76 30.30
C GLU A 2 -0.28 -2.75 30.74
N PRO A 3 0.21 -3.68 31.58
CA PRO A 3 1.63 -3.70 31.93
C PRO A 3 2.54 -3.83 30.70
N ILE A 4 2.16 -4.67 29.73
CA ILE A 4 2.94 -4.87 28.50
C ILE A 4 2.99 -3.59 27.67
N CYS A 5 1.89 -2.83 27.62
CA CYS A 5 1.84 -1.57 26.86
C CYS A 5 2.68 -0.46 27.52
N LYS A 6 2.77 -0.45 28.85
CA LYS A 6 3.53 0.55 29.60
C LYS A 6 5.03 0.26 29.64
N THR A 7 5.40 -1.01 29.80
CA THR A 7 6.79 -1.39 30.11
C THR A 7 7.37 -2.42 29.16
N GLY A 8 6.64 -2.86 28.14
CA GLY A 8 7.09 -3.91 27.22
C GLY A 8 6.86 -5.33 27.77
N PHE A 9 7.32 -6.33 27.01
CA PHE A 9 7.17 -7.73 27.37
C PHE A 9 8.23 -8.13 28.42
N ASP A 10 7.80 -8.26 29.67
CA ASP A 10 8.65 -8.55 30.82
C ASP A 10 9.23 -9.98 30.80
N PRO A 11 10.56 -10.13 30.60
CA PRO A 11 11.23 -11.44 30.58
C PRO A 11 11.10 -12.24 31.86
N SER A 12 10.89 -11.59 33.00
CA SER A 12 10.72 -12.28 34.29
C SER A 12 9.38 -13.03 34.39
N ARG A 13 8.41 -12.71 33.53
CA ARG A 13 7.07 -13.31 33.54
C ARG A 13 6.93 -14.57 32.69
N ARG A 14 8.02 -15.02 32.07
CA ARG A 14 8.11 -16.27 31.30
C ARG A 14 7.69 -17.48 32.14
N ARG A 15 6.74 -18.28 31.64
CA ARG A 15 6.28 -19.53 32.27
C ARG A 15 5.90 -20.55 31.20
N GLY A 16 6.11 -21.84 31.47
CA GLY A 16 5.62 -22.94 30.62
C GLY A 16 6.19 -22.97 29.19
N GLN A 17 7.52 -23.01 29.06
CA GLN A 17 8.23 -22.78 27.79
C GLN A 17 8.60 -24.08 27.06
N ALA A 18 7.70 -24.56 26.19
CA ALA A 18 7.87 -25.81 25.44
C ALA A 18 8.94 -25.77 24.33
N TYR A 19 9.23 -24.59 23.79
CA TYR A 19 10.09 -24.40 22.62
C TYR A 19 11.36 -23.58 22.91
N GLY A 20 11.76 -23.54 24.17
CA GLY A 20 12.93 -22.80 24.64
C GLY A 20 12.57 -21.49 25.36
N ILE A 21 13.57 -20.89 25.98
CA ILE A 21 13.42 -19.66 26.76
C ILE A 21 13.09 -18.47 25.86
N GLY A 22 11.94 -17.84 26.12
CA GLY A 22 11.55 -16.58 25.50
C GLY A 22 10.06 -16.22 25.66
N GLU A 23 9.70 -15.06 25.12
CA GLU A 23 8.32 -14.67 24.88
C GLU A 23 7.82 -15.24 23.55
N TYR A 24 6.56 -15.68 23.51
CA TYR A 24 6.01 -16.46 22.39
C TYR A 24 5.02 -15.59 21.61
N PHE A 25 5.18 -15.56 20.29
CA PHE A 25 4.35 -14.79 19.36
C PHE A 25 3.82 -15.70 18.27
N GLY A 26 2.52 -15.94 18.22
CA GLY A 26 1.91 -16.77 17.18
C GLY A 26 2.13 -16.17 15.79
N ILE A 27 2.43 -17.00 14.79
CA ILE A 27 2.56 -16.53 13.39
C ILE A 27 1.21 -16.15 12.78
N THR A 28 0.10 -16.57 13.41
CA THR A 28 -1.27 -16.17 13.06
C THR A 28 -2.03 -15.73 14.30
N ALA A 29 -3.07 -14.90 14.10
CA ALA A 29 -3.97 -14.49 15.17
C ALA A 29 -4.71 -15.68 15.80
N ALA A 30 -5.04 -16.72 15.01
CA ALA A 30 -5.70 -17.93 15.52
C ALA A 30 -4.86 -18.66 16.58
N ILE A 31 -3.54 -18.72 16.38
CA ILE A 31 -2.62 -19.32 17.36
C ILE A 31 -2.62 -18.49 18.65
N SER A 32 -2.46 -17.17 18.55
CA SER A 32 -2.45 -16.27 19.72
C SER A 32 -3.80 -16.23 20.45
N HIS A 33 -4.92 -16.39 19.74
CA HIS A 33 -6.25 -16.49 20.31
C HIS A 33 -6.38 -17.65 21.30
N GLY A 34 -5.81 -18.81 20.98
CA GLY A 34 -5.80 -19.98 21.88
C GLY A 34 -5.13 -19.71 23.24
N TYR A 35 -4.26 -18.68 23.32
CA TYR A 35 -3.62 -18.25 24.57
C TYR A 35 -4.32 -17.09 25.27
N SER A 36 -5.36 -16.51 24.66
CA SER A 36 -6.12 -15.38 25.20
C SER A 36 -7.27 -15.81 26.13
N GLN A 37 -7.57 -17.11 26.21
CA GLN A 37 -8.82 -17.65 26.79
C GLN A 37 -8.76 -18.09 28.26
N LYS A 38 -7.77 -17.66 29.06
CA LYS A 38 -7.55 -18.25 30.40
C LYS A 38 -8.26 -17.59 31.58
N SER A 39 -9.07 -16.55 31.36
CA SER A 39 -9.77 -15.87 32.45
C SER A 39 -11.18 -15.48 32.00
N GLU A 40 -12.14 -16.27 32.47
CA GLU A 40 -13.60 -16.11 32.36
C GLU A 40 -14.27 -16.54 31.05
N PRO A 41 -15.15 -17.58 31.09
CA PRO A 41 -16.02 -17.98 29.98
C PRO A 41 -16.98 -16.88 29.49
N SER A 42 -17.15 -15.82 30.27
CA SER A 42 -18.01 -14.66 30.02
C SER A 42 -17.26 -13.42 29.53
N ALA A 43 -15.95 -13.51 29.24
CA ALA A 43 -15.20 -12.37 28.72
C ALA A 43 -15.68 -12.04 27.30
N SER A 44 -16.67 -11.16 27.21
CA SER A 44 -17.27 -10.65 25.97
C SER A 44 -16.26 -9.92 25.07
N ASN A 45 -15.15 -9.46 25.65
CA ASN A 45 -14.08 -8.75 24.97
C ASN A 45 -12.72 -9.40 25.24
N LEU A 46 -12.16 -10.02 24.22
CA LEU A 46 -10.78 -10.52 24.20
C LEU A 46 -9.84 -9.42 23.73
N ARG A 47 -8.58 -9.48 24.19
CA ARG A 47 -7.54 -8.54 23.78
C ARG A 47 -6.30 -9.28 23.31
N MET A 48 -5.72 -8.83 22.19
CA MET A 48 -4.50 -9.36 21.60
C MET A 48 -3.50 -8.24 21.38
N ILE A 49 -2.21 -8.52 21.52
CA ILE A 49 -1.14 -7.57 21.19
C ILE A 49 -0.57 -7.95 19.82
N ILE A 50 -0.46 -6.98 18.92
CA ILE A 50 0.41 -7.08 17.75
C ILE A 50 1.78 -6.54 18.18
N ALA A 51 2.83 -7.29 17.86
CA ALA A 51 4.20 -6.89 18.14
C ALA A 51 5.06 -6.92 16.88
N PHE A 52 5.95 -5.95 16.76
CA PHE A 52 7.08 -6.01 15.83
C PHE A 52 8.18 -6.88 16.46
N ILE A 53 8.81 -7.75 15.67
CA ILE A 53 9.92 -8.62 16.10
C ILE A 53 11.14 -8.32 15.24
N LEU A 54 12.25 -7.95 15.87
CA LEU A 54 13.53 -7.74 15.21
C LEU A 54 14.21 -9.09 14.95
N GLN A 55 14.44 -9.44 13.68
CA GLN A 55 15.06 -10.72 13.32
C GLN A 55 16.56 -10.70 13.70
N THR A 56 16.92 -11.52 14.69
CA THR A 56 18.29 -11.69 15.19
C THR A 56 18.51 -13.14 15.62
N ASP A 57 19.72 -13.46 16.07
CA ASP A 57 20.06 -14.73 16.71
C ASP A 57 19.30 -14.98 18.03
N ARG A 58 18.66 -13.96 18.60
CA ARG A 58 17.79 -14.04 19.78
C ARG A 58 16.35 -14.43 19.47
N VAL A 59 16.01 -14.60 18.19
CA VAL A 59 14.68 -15.01 17.73
C VAL A 59 14.74 -16.41 17.13
N GLN A 60 13.94 -17.32 17.65
CA GLN A 60 13.75 -18.64 17.08
C GLN A 60 12.38 -18.75 16.44
N MET A 61 12.34 -19.11 15.17
CA MET A 61 11.09 -19.40 14.46
C MET A 61 10.76 -20.89 14.58
N ARG A 62 9.51 -21.19 14.96
CA ARG A 62 8.91 -22.53 14.92
C ARG A 62 7.99 -22.61 13.70
N PRO A 63 8.38 -23.36 12.64
CA PRO A 63 7.64 -23.40 11.40
C PRO A 63 6.16 -23.73 11.63
N GLY A 64 5.27 -22.91 11.05
CA GLY A 64 3.83 -23.10 11.17
C GLY A 64 3.22 -22.73 12.53
N PHE A 65 4.01 -22.24 13.51
CA PHE A 65 3.51 -22.04 14.87
C PHE A 65 3.79 -20.66 15.48
N CYS A 66 5.04 -20.38 15.89
CA CYS A 66 5.34 -19.15 16.62
C CYS A 66 6.78 -18.67 16.44
N TYR A 67 7.03 -17.42 16.80
CA TYR A 67 8.35 -16.91 17.13
C TYR A 67 8.56 -16.99 18.64
N VAL A 68 9.77 -17.34 19.07
CA VAL A 68 10.23 -17.30 20.45
C VAL A 68 11.35 -16.26 20.54
N VAL A 69 11.11 -15.19 21.29
CA VAL A 69 12.06 -14.07 21.43
C VAL A 69 12.72 -14.18 22.80
N ASN A 70 14.05 -14.26 22.85
CA ASN A 70 14.79 -14.37 24.11
C ASN A 70 15.43 -13.03 24.50
N ASN A 71 14.62 -12.11 25.00
CA ASN A 71 15.12 -10.85 25.59
C ASN A 71 15.97 -11.10 26.84
N PRO A 72 17.02 -10.29 27.10
CA PRO A 72 17.74 -10.30 28.38
C PRO A 72 16.84 -9.96 29.57
N ILE A 73 17.01 -10.64 30.70
CA ILE A 73 16.22 -10.40 31.93
C ILE A 73 16.52 -9.03 32.55
N ASP A 74 17.71 -8.50 32.32
CA ASP A 74 18.18 -7.21 32.82
C ASP A 74 17.67 -6.01 32.02
N TRP A 75 16.83 -6.24 30.99
CA TRP A 75 16.30 -5.20 30.10
C TRP A 75 17.36 -4.43 29.31
N SER A 76 18.59 -4.95 29.21
CA SER A 76 19.66 -4.32 28.43
C SER A 76 19.33 -4.19 26.93
N ALA A 77 18.41 -5.03 26.42
CA ALA A 77 17.90 -4.96 25.06
C ALA A 77 16.46 -5.51 24.99
N ALA A 78 15.73 -5.09 23.96
CA ALA A 78 14.43 -5.66 23.57
C ALA A 78 14.41 -5.91 22.07
N PHE A 79 14.08 -7.14 21.68
CA PHE A 79 13.97 -7.60 20.29
C PHE A 79 12.52 -7.73 19.83
N ASN A 80 11.59 -7.25 20.64
CA ASN A 80 10.17 -7.15 20.34
C ASN A 80 9.61 -5.82 20.84
N LEU A 81 8.60 -5.30 20.14
CA LEU A 81 7.94 -4.05 20.48
C LEU A 81 6.43 -4.23 20.32
N PRO A 82 5.60 -4.05 21.37
CA PRO A 82 4.16 -3.99 21.20
C PRO A 82 3.79 -2.75 20.37
N VAL A 83 3.08 -2.95 19.25
CA VAL A 83 2.72 -1.87 18.31
C VAL A 83 1.23 -1.54 18.33
N ALA A 84 0.38 -2.52 18.65
CA ALA A 84 -1.06 -2.30 18.71
C ALA A 84 -1.75 -3.27 19.68
N VAL A 85 -2.89 -2.85 20.21
CA VAL A 85 -3.81 -3.69 20.97
C VAL A 85 -5.10 -3.87 20.16
N LEU A 86 -5.40 -5.11 19.79
CA LEU A 86 -6.67 -5.49 19.20
C LEU A 86 -7.65 -5.88 20.30
N THR A 87 -8.86 -5.34 20.26
CA THR A 87 -9.99 -5.80 21.09
C THR A 87 -11.04 -6.42 20.17
N TYR A 88 -11.50 -7.62 20.49
CA TYR A 88 -12.42 -8.39 19.64
C TYR A 88 -13.31 -9.34 20.47
N GLY A 89 -14.52 -9.64 20.02
CA GLY A 89 -15.48 -10.50 20.74
C GLY A 89 -16.93 -10.06 20.57
N ASN A 90 -17.86 -10.73 21.25
CA ASN A 90 -19.29 -10.41 21.23
C ASN A 90 -19.59 -9.28 22.21
N ASN A 91 -19.36 -8.04 21.80
CA ASN A 91 -20.15 -6.90 22.26
C ASN A 91 -20.10 -5.74 21.26
N SER A 92 -21.26 -5.54 20.65
CA SER A 92 -21.75 -4.31 20.03
C SER A 92 -21.46 -3.06 20.88
N SER A 93 -20.75 -2.10 20.28
CA SER A 93 -20.95 -0.65 20.48
C SER A 93 -21.26 -0.17 21.92
N GLY A 94 -20.41 -0.54 22.88
CA GLY A 94 -20.45 -0.03 24.24
C GLY A 94 -19.16 0.72 24.57
N ASP A 95 -19.29 1.98 24.98
CA ASP A 95 -18.25 2.89 25.44
C ASP A 95 -17.20 2.20 26.32
N HIS A 96 -16.10 1.79 25.71
CA HIS A 96 -14.88 1.52 26.44
C HIS A 96 -13.94 2.69 26.15
N ALA A 97 -13.96 3.67 27.06
CA ALA A 97 -12.95 4.72 27.10
C ALA A 97 -11.57 4.04 27.09
N SER A 98 -10.87 4.18 25.97
CA SER A 98 -9.49 3.74 25.86
C SER A 98 -8.69 4.47 26.95
N PRO A 99 -7.91 3.78 27.80
CA PRO A 99 -6.99 4.46 28.71
C PRO A 99 -5.83 5.13 27.95
N PHE A 100 -5.75 4.92 26.63
CA PHE A 100 -4.84 5.61 25.74
C PHE A 100 -5.57 6.79 25.12
N PRO A 101 -4.92 7.96 25.00
CA PRO A 101 -5.51 9.11 24.34
C PRO A 101 -6.05 8.69 22.98
N ASP A 102 -7.25 9.16 22.63
CA ASP A 102 -7.78 9.02 21.27
C ASP A 102 -6.77 9.66 20.33
N VAL A 103 -5.93 8.83 19.72
CA VAL A 103 -5.21 9.21 18.53
C VAL A 103 -6.31 9.26 17.48
N THR A 104 -6.73 10.47 17.12
CA THR A 104 -7.57 10.69 15.94
C THR A 104 -7.04 9.79 14.84
N PRO A 105 -7.84 8.87 14.28
CA PRO A 105 -7.35 7.85 13.38
C PRO A 105 -6.64 8.56 12.24
N THR A 106 -5.32 8.47 12.24
CA THR A 106 -4.55 8.74 11.04
C THR A 106 -4.98 7.64 10.09
N PRO A 107 -5.49 7.95 8.89
CA PRO A 107 -5.89 6.93 7.92
C PRO A 107 -4.81 5.85 7.84
N ILE A 108 -5.23 4.59 7.95
CA ILE A 108 -4.36 3.42 7.84
C ILE A 108 -3.86 3.36 6.40
N ASP A 109 -2.86 4.17 6.09
CA ASP A 109 -2.20 4.27 4.78
C ASP A 109 -0.69 3.98 4.87
N GLN A 110 -0.19 3.46 6.01
CA GLN A 110 1.26 3.43 6.26
C GLN A 110 1.83 2.11 6.81
N ILE A 111 1.31 0.96 6.36
CA ILE A 111 2.30 -0.03 5.91
C ILE A 111 2.54 0.38 4.46
N PRO A 112 3.73 0.87 4.08
CA PRO A 112 4.04 1.05 2.67
C PRO A 112 4.10 -0.35 2.08
N ILE A 113 2.93 -0.87 1.65
CA ILE A 113 2.88 -1.82 0.55
C ILE A 113 3.70 -1.10 -0.50
N LYS A 114 4.89 -1.62 -0.79
CA LYS A 114 5.70 -1.10 -1.87
C LYS A 114 4.84 -1.33 -3.11
N ILE A 115 4.09 -0.29 -3.51
CA ILE A 115 3.30 -0.30 -4.73
C ILE A 115 4.36 -0.38 -5.83
N THR A 116 4.60 -1.60 -6.31
CA THR A 116 5.54 -1.89 -7.37
C THR A 116 4.98 -1.49 -8.73
N TRP A 117 3.70 -1.14 -8.79
CA TRP A 117 3.07 -0.65 -10.01
C TRP A 117 3.77 0.61 -10.50
N GLN A 118 4.37 0.50 -11.68
CA GLN A 118 4.93 1.62 -12.42
C GLN A 118 4.07 1.80 -13.67
N PRO A 119 3.35 2.92 -13.81
CA PRO A 119 2.57 3.19 -15.01
C PRO A 119 3.51 3.20 -16.24
N PRO A 120 3.02 2.80 -17.43
CA PRO A 120 3.86 2.70 -18.63
C PRO A 120 4.38 4.05 -19.12
N PHE A 121 3.86 5.16 -18.59
CA PHE A 121 4.27 6.50 -18.96
C PHE A 121 4.83 7.26 -17.77
N ARG A 122 5.91 8.01 -18.04
CA ARG A 122 6.56 8.89 -17.08
C ARG A 122 6.63 10.30 -17.64
N TRP A 123 6.17 11.25 -16.84
CA TRP A 123 6.28 12.67 -17.08
C TRP A 123 7.63 13.19 -16.60
N PHE A 124 8.24 14.02 -17.44
CA PHE A 124 9.50 14.68 -17.19
C PHE A 124 9.33 16.19 -17.33
N TRP A 125 10.13 16.95 -16.58
CA TRP A 125 10.21 18.40 -16.67
C TRP A 125 11.64 18.83 -16.94
N GLN A 126 11.79 19.91 -17.70
CA GLN A 126 13.09 20.42 -18.11
C GLN A 126 13.72 21.28 -17.01
N ARG A 127 14.88 20.88 -16.47
CA ARG A 127 15.56 21.61 -15.39
C ARG A 127 16.34 22.82 -15.87
N ASN A 128 17.31 22.60 -16.77
CA ASN A 128 18.25 23.62 -17.25
C ASN A 128 18.41 23.59 -18.79
N GLY A 129 17.30 23.72 -19.53
CA GLY A 129 17.33 23.89 -20.99
C GLY A 129 17.68 22.64 -21.83
N GLN A 130 18.30 21.62 -21.24
CA GLN A 130 18.61 20.36 -21.96
C GLN A 130 18.29 19.09 -21.16
N THR A 131 18.41 19.13 -19.83
CA THR A 131 18.14 17.95 -18.99
C THR A 131 16.67 17.87 -18.57
N PHE A 132 16.14 16.67 -18.70
CA PHE A 132 14.78 16.32 -18.28
C PHE A 132 14.86 15.42 -17.05
N GLU A 133 14.13 15.80 -15.99
CA GLU A 133 14.04 15.03 -14.75
C GLU A 133 12.62 14.47 -14.61
N PRO A 134 12.48 13.21 -14.16
CA PRO A 134 11.16 12.63 -13.95
C PRO A 134 10.46 13.30 -12.77
N TYR A 135 9.14 13.46 -12.85
CA TYR A 135 8.35 13.67 -11.65
C TYR A 135 8.42 12.45 -10.74
N ASN A 136 8.15 12.62 -9.45
CA ASN A 136 7.93 11.49 -8.55
C ASN A 136 6.62 10.75 -8.87
N ASP A 137 6.40 9.59 -8.28
CA ASP A 137 5.28 8.70 -8.62
C ASP A 137 3.91 9.36 -8.40
N VAL A 138 3.75 10.06 -7.27
CA VAL A 138 2.49 10.73 -6.90
C VAL A 138 2.11 11.79 -7.95
N ILE A 139 3.05 12.64 -8.32
CA ILE A 139 2.81 13.69 -9.31
C ILE A 139 2.69 13.11 -10.71
N ASN A 140 3.46 12.08 -11.04
CA ASN A 140 3.34 11.40 -12.31
C ASN A 140 1.93 10.82 -12.52
N ILE A 141 1.40 10.11 -11.53
CA ILE A 141 0.04 9.54 -11.56
C ILE A 141 -0.99 10.65 -11.75
N MET A 142 -0.90 11.73 -10.97
CA MET A 142 -1.81 12.87 -11.11
C MET A 142 -1.75 13.47 -12.52
N LEU A 143 -0.56 13.78 -13.03
CA LEU A 143 -0.41 14.37 -14.37
C LEU A 143 -0.96 13.45 -15.46
N GLU A 144 -0.70 12.15 -15.36
CA GLU A 144 -1.19 11.17 -16.33
C GLU A 144 -2.71 11.04 -16.31
N GLN A 145 -3.36 11.01 -15.14
CA GLN A 145 -4.83 10.99 -15.05
C GLN A 145 -5.46 12.22 -15.71
N TYR A 146 -4.94 13.42 -15.42
CA TYR A 146 -5.45 14.65 -16.01
C TYR A 146 -5.22 14.71 -17.52
N TYR A 147 -4.04 14.26 -17.97
CA TYR A 147 -3.73 14.16 -19.39
C TYR A 147 -4.68 13.21 -20.12
N GLU A 148 -4.94 12.02 -19.57
CA GLU A 148 -5.85 11.04 -20.17
C GLU A 148 -7.30 11.56 -20.22
N ASN A 149 -7.75 12.27 -19.18
CA ASN A 149 -9.06 12.92 -19.18
C ASN A 149 -9.13 14.03 -20.25
N TRP A 150 -8.09 14.87 -20.36
CA TRP A 150 -8.02 15.92 -21.37
C TRP A 150 -7.98 15.35 -22.80
N LYS A 151 -7.12 14.37 -23.07
CA LYS A 151 -6.95 13.72 -24.37
C LYS A 151 -8.28 13.18 -24.91
N ARG A 152 -9.20 12.79 -24.02
CA ARG A 152 -10.54 12.30 -24.34
C ARG A 152 -11.64 13.37 -24.31
N GLY A 153 -11.30 14.63 -24.12
CA GLY A 153 -12.26 15.74 -24.00
C GLY A 153 -13.13 15.69 -22.74
N LYS A 154 -12.74 14.91 -21.72
CA LYS A 154 -13.45 14.77 -20.44
C LYS A 154 -12.94 15.73 -19.36
N GLY A 155 -11.85 16.45 -19.62
CA GLY A 155 -11.20 17.33 -18.67
C GLY A 155 -10.51 18.54 -19.32
N PRO A 156 -10.09 19.52 -18.50
CA PRO A 156 -9.43 20.73 -18.99
C PRO A 156 -8.05 20.41 -19.58
N SER A 157 -7.61 21.22 -20.55
CA SER A 157 -6.26 21.13 -21.13
C SER A 157 -5.14 21.64 -20.23
N SER A 158 -5.49 22.09 -19.03
CA SER A 158 -4.57 22.64 -18.05
C SER A 158 -4.92 22.22 -16.63
N LEU A 159 -3.91 22.13 -15.78
CA LEU A 159 -4.02 21.75 -14.37
C LEU A 159 -3.11 22.64 -13.53
N THR A 160 -3.61 23.15 -12.39
CA THR A 160 -2.75 23.69 -11.35
C THR A 160 -2.41 22.59 -10.34
N THR A 161 -1.12 22.30 -10.15
CA THR A 161 -0.66 21.23 -9.25
C THR A 161 -0.87 21.60 -7.78
N PRO A 162 -0.97 20.62 -6.86
CA PRO A 162 -0.68 20.89 -5.45
C PRO A 162 0.76 21.43 -5.30
N PRO A 163 1.11 22.03 -4.15
CA PRO A 163 2.48 22.48 -3.91
C PRO A 163 3.46 21.30 -3.99
N LEU A 164 4.43 21.40 -4.90
CA LEU A 164 5.49 20.43 -5.13
C LEU A 164 6.75 20.91 -4.43
N ILE A 165 7.31 20.08 -3.55
CA ILE A 165 8.57 20.39 -2.87
C ILE A 165 9.71 20.26 -3.89
N ARG A 166 10.47 21.34 -4.07
CA ARG A 166 11.63 21.37 -4.96
C ARG A 166 12.86 20.87 -4.23
N TYR A 167 13.56 19.87 -4.77
CA TYR A 167 14.75 19.26 -4.15
C TYR A 167 15.94 20.21 -3.88
N ILE A 168 15.96 21.41 -4.46
CA ILE A 168 17.11 22.32 -4.34
C ILE A 168 17.02 23.24 -3.10
N ASP A 169 15.80 23.51 -2.61
CA ASP A 169 15.55 24.46 -1.53
C ASP A 169 14.40 24.05 -0.61
N ASP A 170 13.82 22.86 -0.82
CA ASP A 170 12.69 22.30 -0.08
C ASP A 170 11.47 23.23 0.02
N MET A 171 11.38 24.21 -0.89
CA MET A 171 10.25 25.12 -0.92
C MET A 171 9.09 24.50 -1.70
N PRO A 172 7.88 24.48 -1.13
CA PRO A 172 6.69 24.06 -1.84
C PRO A 172 6.34 25.09 -2.92
N GLN A 173 6.20 24.64 -4.17
CA GLN A 173 5.88 25.48 -5.32
C GLN A 173 4.69 24.92 -6.10
N THR A 174 3.79 25.80 -6.50
CA THR A 174 2.64 25.45 -7.33
C THR A 174 2.94 25.75 -8.79
N TYR A 175 2.44 24.90 -9.69
CA TYR A 175 2.66 25.04 -11.12
C TYR A 175 1.36 24.90 -11.90
N ASP A 176 1.22 25.70 -12.95
CA ASP A 176 0.24 25.49 -14.00
C ASP A 176 0.86 24.60 -15.09
N ILE A 177 0.20 23.48 -15.38
CA ILE A 177 0.54 22.54 -16.43
C ILE A 177 -0.39 22.81 -17.62
N ASP A 178 0.17 22.96 -18.81
CA ASP A 178 -0.54 23.10 -20.09
C ASP A 178 -0.19 21.89 -20.96
N PHE A 179 -1.14 20.96 -21.12
CA PHE A 179 -0.94 19.71 -21.85
C PHE A 179 -0.92 19.93 -23.38
N VAL A 180 -1.54 21.01 -23.88
CA VAL A 180 -1.51 21.36 -25.30
C VAL A 180 -0.12 21.83 -25.69
N LYS A 181 0.46 22.70 -24.86
CA LYS A 181 1.79 23.28 -25.13
C LYS A 181 2.94 22.44 -24.60
N ASN A 182 2.66 21.42 -23.78
CA ASN A 182 3.64 20.67 -23.00
C ASN A 182 4.55 21.61 -22.19
N ILE A 183 3.94 22.50 -21.41
CA ILE A 183 4.65 23.49 -20.60
C ILE A 183 4.19 23.41 -19.14
N GLN A 184 5.16 23.50 -18.23
CA GLN A 184 4.95 23.82 -16.82
C GLN A 184 5.29 25.29 -16.59
N LYS A 185 4.43 26.02 -15.88
CA LYS A 185 4.63 27.43 -15.49
C LYS A 185 4.53 27.55 -13.98
N ASN A 186 5.57 28.07 -13.33
CA ASN A 186 5.53 28.37 -11.90
C ASN A 186 4.52 29.51 -11.63
N THR A 187 3.59 29.33 -10.70
CA THR A 187 2.49 30.30 -10.49
C THR A 187 2.94 31.59 -9.80
N GLN A 188 4.04 31.55 -9.05
CA GLN A 188 4.57 32.72 -8.35
C GLN A 188 5.50 33.56 -9.23
N THR A 189 6.42 32.91 -9.96
CA THR A 189 7.47 33.58 -10.74
C THR A 189 7.14 33.71 -12.22
N GLY A 190 6.15 32.96 -12.71
CA GLY A 190 5.82 32.88 -14.14
C GLY A 190 6.84 32.13 -14.99
N PHE A 191 7.92 31.61 -14.39
CA PHE A 191 8.97 30.87 -15.09
C PHE A 191 8.41 29.61 -15.76
N ARG A 192 8.83 29.34 -17.01
CA ARG A 192 8.30 28.26 -17.85
C ARG A 192 9.34 27.19 -18.15
N ARG A 193 8.90 25.94 -18.17
CA ARG A 193 9.71 24.76 -18.49
C ARG A 193 8.96 23.86 -19.46
N ARG A 194 9.69 23.15 -20.31
CA ARG A 194 9.11 22.11 -21.17
C ARG A 194 8.78 20.87 -20.36
N LEU A 195 7.74 20.17 -20.80
CA LEU A 195 7.33 18.87 -20.32
C LEU A 195 7.52 17.83 -21.41
N GLU A 196 7.82 16.61 -21.01
CA GLU A 196 7.83 15.45 -21.89
C GLU A 196 7.12 14.28 -21.22
N ARG A 197 6.24 13.61 -21.96
CA ARG A 197 5.66 12.33 -21.57
C ARG A 197 6.40 11.25 -22.35
N ARG A 198 7.10 10.36 -21.64
CA ARG A 198 7.87 9.27 -22.26
C ARG A 198 7.27 7.92 -21.88
N HIS A 199 7.27 7.00 -22.82
CA HIS A 199 6.99 5.59 -22.53
C HIS A 199 8.21 5.02 -21.80
N LEU A 200 7.99 4.39 -20.65
CA LEU A 200 9.03 3.63 -19.97
C LEU A 200 9.21 2.33 -20.74
N GLU A 201 10.40 2.12 -21.32
CA GLU A 201 10.77 0.82 -21.87
C GLU A 201 10.72 -0.21 -20.73
N GLN A 202 9.58 -0.89 -20.58
CA GLN A 202 9.53 -2.13 -19.83
C GLN A 202 10.41 -3.10 -20.61
N GLU A 203 11.44 -3.66 -19.97
CA GLU A 203 12.35 -4.64 -20.56
C GLU A 203 11.56 -5.56 -21.50
N GLN A 204 11.87 -5.52 -22.80
CA GLN A 204 11.15 -6.17 -23.91
C GLN A 204 11.15 -7.72 -23.83
N LEU A 205 11.51 -8.28 -22.69
CA LEU A 205 11.52 -9.70 -22.44
C LEU A 205 10.14 -10.13 -21.95
N GLU A 206 9.54 -10.93 -22.84
CA GLU A 206 8.58 -11.99 -22.58
C GLU A 206 7.10 -11.66 -22.77
N THR A 207 6.55 -12.28 -23.82
CA THR A 207 5.13 -12.49 -24.13
C THR A 207 4.39 -13.35 -23.08
N SER A 208 4.94 -13.52 -21.88
CA SER A 208 4.44 -14.38 -20.81
C SER A 208 4.26 -13.65 -19.48
N ARG A 209 3.96 -12.35 -19.52
CA ARG A 209 3.60 -11.65 -18.28
C ARG A 209 2.18 -11.99 -17.86
N ASN A 210 2.04 -12.36 -16.60
CA ASN A 210 0.77 -12.59 -15.95
C ASN A 210 0.39 -11.38 -15.09
N TRP A 211 -0.90 -11.12 -15.05
CA TRP A 211 -1.55 -10.15 -14.21
C TRP A 211 -1.98 -10.77 -12.91
N PHE A 212 -1.81 -10.01 -11.84
CA PHE A 212 -2.20 -10.38 -10.49
C PHE A 212 -3.00 -9.25 -9.86
N PHE A 213 -3.85 -9.60 -8.89
CA PHE A 213 -4.47 -8.65 -7.97
C PHE A 213 -4.16 -9.05 -6.53
N LEU A 214 -4.09 -8.06 -5.65
CA LEU A 214 -3.90 -8.28 -4.23
C LEU A 214 -5.28 -8.51 -3.58
N ASN A 215 -5.51 -9.69 -3.00
CA ASN A 215 -6.77 -10.01 -2.33
C ASN A 215 -6.86 -9.41 -0.91
N GLU A 216 -7.99 -9.60 -0.22
CA GLU A 216 -8.20 -9.11 1.15
C GLU A 216 -7.20 -9.67 2.20
N HIS A 217 -6.52 -10.77 1.88
CA HIS A 217 -5.50 -11.41 2.71
C HIS A 217 -4.08 -10.97 2.37
N HIS A 218 -3.91 -9.95 1.53
CA HIS A 218 -2.61 -9.46 1.06
C HIS A 218 -1.80 -10.52 0.30
N VAL A 219 -2.49 -11.43 -0.38
CA VAL A 219 -1.89 -12.45 -1.25
C VAL A 219 -2.13 -12.05 -2.70
N TRP A 220 -1.07 -12.08 -3.50
CA TRP A 220 -1.16 -11.89 -4.94
C TRP A 220 -1.83 -13.10 -5.57
N MET A 221 -3.00 -12.87 -6.18
CA MET A 221 -3.78 -13.86 -6.88
C MET A 221 -3.69 -13.59 -8.39
N ALA A 222 -3.34 -14.61 -9.16
CA ALA A 222 -3.36 -14.51 -10.62
C ALA A 222 -4.80 -14.37 -11.12
N TYR A 223 -5.00 -13.56 -12.16
CA TYR A 223 -6.25 -13.60 -12.92
C TYR A 223 -6.39 -14.92 -13.68
N GLU A 224 -7.63 -15.31 -13.95
CA GLU A 224 -7.95 -16.48 -14.78
C GLU A 224 -7.40 -16.32 -16.21
N SER A 225 -6.98 -17.42 -16.84
CA SER A 225 -6.21 -17.39 -18.11
C SER A 225 -6.89 -16.62 -19.25
N MET A 226 -8.20 -16.73 -19.41
CA MET A 226 -8.92 -15.94 -20.44
C MET A 226 -8.92 -14.44 -20.14
N ILE A 227 -8.91 -14.08 -18.86
CA ILE A 227 -8.90 -12.69 -18.41
C ILE A 227 -7.50 -12.09 -18.54
N GLN A 228 -6.45 -12.88 -18.27
CA GLN A 228 -5.06 -12.48 -18.49
C GLN A 228 -4.86 -11.85 -19.87
N GLN A 229 -5.33 -12.53 -20.92
CA GLN A 229 -5.19 -12.05 -22.30
C GLN A 229 -5.99 -10.77 -22.57
N ALA A 230 -7.19 -10.65 -22.01
CA ALA A 230 -8.01 -9.45 -22.15
C ALA A 230 -7.36 -8.24 -21.46
N ILE A 231 -6.85 -8.42 -20.24
CA ILE A 231 -6.12 -7.38 -19.51
C ILE A 231 -4.88 -6.97 -20.29
N GLU A 232 -4.07 -7.94 -20.73
CA GLU A 232 -2.83 -7.68 -21.45
C GLU A 232 -3.11 -6.94 -22.77
N THR A 233 -4.12 -7.35 -23.53
CA THR A 233 -4.50 -6.67 -24.78
C THR A 233 -4.90 -5.22 -24.53
N ALA A 234 -5.71 -4.97 -23.49
CA ALA A 234 -6.12 -3.61 -23.12
C ALA A 234 -4.94 -2.76 -22.64
N PHE A 235 -4.04 -3.33 -21.83
CA PHE A 235 -2.84 -2.66 -21.37
C PHE A 235 -1.89 -2.31 -22.52
N GLN A 236 -1.68 -3.23 -23.46
CA GLN A 236 -0.85 -2.99 -24.64
C GLN A 236 -1.45 -1.92 -25.56
N ALA A 237 -2.78 -1.88 -25.70
CA ALA A 237 -3.43 -0.79 -26.41
C ALA A 237 -3.22 0.56 -25.71
N TYR A 238 -3.34 0.60 -24.37
CA TYR A 238 -3.06 1.81 -23.59
C TYR A 238 -1.59 2.25 -23.70
N SER A 239 -0.65 1.33 -23.53
CA SER A 239 0.80 1.61 -23.61
C SER A 239 1.22 2.07 -25.00
N SER A 240 0.57 1.59 -26.07
CA SER A 240 0.78 2.08 -27.43
C SER A 240 0.08 3.43 -27.71
N GLY A 241 -0.66 3.98 -26.74
CA GLY A 241 -1.37 5.25 -26.84
C GLY A 241 -2.69 5.22 -27.62
N ILE A 242 -3.14 4.02 -28.03
CA ILE A 242 -4.35 3.81 -28.86
C ILE A 242 -5.57 3.52 -27.97
N GLY A 243 -5.36 2.79 -26.87
CA GLY A 243 -6.39 2.31 -25.96
C GLY A 243 -6.64 3.23 -24.77
N GLU A 244 -7.64 2.85 -23.98
CA GLU A 244 -8.01 3.54 -22.75
C GLU A 244 -7.11 3.13 -21.58
N SER A 245 -6.70 4.11 -20.78
CA SER A 245 -6.03 3.94 -19.49
C SER A 245 -6.87 3.28 -18.40
N SER A 246 -8.19 3.20 -18.60
CA SER A 246 -9.12 2.47 -17.74
C SER A 246 -10.06 1.63 -18.60
N VAL A 247 -10.26 0.36 -18.25
CA VAL A 247 -11.09 -0.59 -19.02
C VAL A 247 -11.99 -1.40 -18.10
N VAL A 248 -13.25 -1.61 -18.51
CA VAL A 248 -14.19 -2.49 -17.81
C VAL A 248 -14.09 -3.90 -18.38
N ILE A 249 -13.78 -4.87 -17.52
CA ILE A 249 -13.65 -6.28 -17.85
C ILE A 249 -14.76 -7.09 -17.17
N ARG A 250 -15.31 -8.04 -17.93
CA ARG A 250 -16.31 -9.00 -17.46
C ARG A 250 -15.69 -10.38 -17.36
N PHE A 251 -15.92 -11.04 -16.23
CA PHE A 251 -15.42 -12.38 -15.97
C PHE A 251 -16.45 -13.39 -16.47
N PRO A 252 -16.12 -14.31 -17.39
CA PRO A 252 -17.05 -15.34 -17.84
C PRO A 252 -17.67 -16.11 -16.68
N GLY A 253 -18.98 -16.27 -16.70
CA GLY A 253 -19.72 -16.97 -15.63
C GLY A 253 -19.91 -16.17 -14.34
N ARG A 254 -19.47 -14.91 -14.29
CA ARG A 254 -19.60 -14.03 -13.13
C ARG A 254 -20.41 -12.77 -13.50
N PRO A 255 -21.38 -12.35 -12.67
CA PRO A 255 -22.17 -11.14 -12.96
C PRO A 255 -21.39 -9.85 -12.70
N GLU A 256 -20.31 -9.90 -11.91
CA GLU A 256 -19.54 -8.73 -11.53
C GLU A 256 -18.75 -8.15 -12.72
N GLN A 257 -18.61 -6.83 -12.72
CA GLN A 257 -17.77 -6.10 -13.66
C GLN A 257 -16.66 -5.41 -12.87
N TYR A 258 -15.45 -5.42 -13.42
CA TYR A 258 -14.31 -4.81 -12.79
C TYR A 258 -13.71 -3.76 -13.72
N GLU A 259 -13.48 -2.58 -13.20
CA GLU A 259 -12.75 -1.52 -13.89
C GLU A 259 -11.27 -1.60 -13.51
N LEU A 260 -10.41 -1.81 -14.50
CA LEU A 260 -8.96 -1.77 -14.33
C LEU A 260 -8.44 -0.41 -14.74
N ASP A 261 -7.76 0.25 -13.82
CA ASP A 261 -7.09 1.53 -14.00
C ASP A 261 -5.58 1.30 -14.08
N PHE A 262 -5.04 1.40 -15.29
CA PHE A 262 -3.61 1.19 -15.56
C PHE A 262 -2.75 2.39 -15.16
N VAL A 263 -3.33 3.57 -14.92
CA VAL A 263 -2.57 4.71 -14.38
C VAL A 263 -2.26 4.46 -12.91
N ASN A 264 -3.29 4.05 -12.16
CA ASN A 264 -3.20 3.84 -10.72
C ASN A 264 -2.75 2.44 -10.30
N GLY A 265 -2.76 1.47 -11.22
CA GLY A 265 -2.50 0.08 -10.88
C GLY A 265 -3.59 -0.47 -9.97
N ARG A 266 -4.86 -0.22 -10.30
CA ARG A 266 -6.00 -0.60 -9.48
C ARG A 266 -7.06 -1.36 -10.26
N GLN A 267 -7.78 -2.21 -9.54
CA GLN A 267 -9.01 -2.86 -9.98
C GLN A 267 -10.14 -2.40 -9.05
N THR A 268 -11.26 -1.96 -9.61
CA THR A 268 -12.46 -1.58 -8.85
C THR A 268 -13.62 -2.48 -9.24
N ASN A 269 -14.20 -3.20 -8.29
CA ASN A 269 -15.46 -3.92 -8.50
C ASN A 269 -16.60 -2.89 -8.65
N LYS A 270 -17.27 -2.86 -9.81
CA LYS A 270 -18.31 -1.86 -10.10
C LYS A 270 -19.61 -2.08 -9.33
N SER A 271 -19.82 -3.27 -8.80
CA SER A 271 -21.00 -3.62 -8.00
C SER A 271 -20.81 -3.28 -6.53
N SER A 272 -19.66 -3.62 -5.93
CA SER A 272 -19.38 -3.38 -4.50
C SER A 272 -18.62 -2.10 -4.22
N GLY A 273 -17.95 -1.51 -5.21
CA GLY A 273 -17.02 -0.39 -5.03
C GLY A 273 -15.67 -0.80 -4.42
N GLU A 274 -15.43 -2.08 -4.18
CA GLU A 274 -14.19 -2.58 -3.60
C GLU A 274 -13.00 -2.35 -4.55
N VAL A 275 -11.89 -1.83 -4.01
CA VAL A 275 -10.68 -1.49 -4.77
C VAL A 275 -9.52 -2.39 -4.36
N ARG A 276 -8.81 -2.95 -5.35
CA ARG A 276 -7.65 -3.82 -5.18
C ARG A 276 -6.48 -3.28 -6.00
N ILE A 277 -5.26 -3.59 -5.57
CA ILE A 277 -4.03 -3.26 -6.33
C ILE A 277 -3.82 -4.36 -7.36
N ILE A 278 -3.35 -3.99 -8.55
CA ILE A 278 -2.95 -4.94 -9.60
C ILE A 278 -1.45 -4.84 -9.90
N GLU A 279 -0.89 -5.92 -10.43
CA GLU A 279 0.51 -5.98 -10.85
C GLU A 279 0.67 -6.87 -12.09
N ARG A 280 1.64 -6.55 -12.93
CA ARG A 280 2.04 -7.31 -14.12
C ARG A 280 3.44 -7.89 -13.90
N LYS A 281 3.57 -9.22 -13.81
CA LYS A 281 4.84 -9.94 -13.61
C LYS A 281 5.15 -10.84 -14.79
#